data_AF-A0A223AYY8-F1
#
_entry.id   AF-A0A223AYY8-F1
#
_cell.length_a   1.000
_cell.length_b   1.000
_cell.length_c   1.000
_cell.angle_alpha   90.00
_cell.angle_beta   90.00
_cell.angle_gamma   90.00
#
_symmetry.space_group_name_H-M   'P 1'
#
loop_
_entity.id
_entity.type
_entity.pdbx_description
1 polymer ?
#
loop_
_entity_poly.entity_id
_entity_poly.type
_entity_poly.pdbx_seq_one_letter_code
_entity_poly.pdbx_strand_id
1 'polypeptide(L)'
;MANKETIENVKIVQKSYDETPYKSKTFYYTQPGRQQMVLKLLGFATPSLEKARVLEIGCSFGGNIIPFALENPKAEVVGIDLSSVQIEEGNKIINFLGLKNIKLIHQNVLEFDEKLGKFDYIICHGVFSWVNEEVQRGILNVIKNHLSENGSAVLSYNTYPGWKNFEVVRDVMLFRDEMLKNRGEQINESNAVKYGRGAMEFLSQFSMLNDKLKESITGITEKDDYYILHEYFEENNKPLYLYNFNKMLLEYGLIHVVDSDLMKTFPNISNEIEENLSAECGNNNIAKEQYYDFLLDRQFRISIVTHKANKEKINISKDVRISDLKEIDIRGKYQKNKDGFYTIENNEIKDEEISLILDILSENYPNTLTIAELEKKVRERNNLENNNVYANAVYLMYGKLVEAYSRKLTIKKEEKIKINSKYKDYLNYFITNPNPVIALASYEGTVNYDTFNPIMLFIMTLFDGTRTDKDILNILLEKEKEGEVVITFEEGSSKEEIIKNNIEICRNFIEINFLNK
;
A
#
# COMPACT_ATOMS: atom_id res chain seq x y z
N MET A 1 32.62 -2.06 8.39
CA MET A 1 32.34 -1.70 9.80
C MET A 1 31.72 -0.33 9.78
N ALA A 2 30.56 -0.16 10.41
CA ALA A 2 29.88 1.13 10.42
C ALA A 2 30.74 2.21 11.07
N ASN A 3 30.70 3.44 10.56
CA ASN A 3 31.44 4.52 11.19
C ASN A 3 30.84 4.89 12.58
N LYS A 4 31.62 5.53 13.46
CA LYS A 4 31.20 5.79 14.85
C LYS A 4 29.95 6.68 14.93
N GLU A 5 29.84 7.67 14.05
CA GLU A 5 28.72 8.61 13.97
C GLU A 5 27.43 7.90 13.53
N THR A 6 27.50 7.00 12.55
CA THR A 6 26.38 6.15 12.12
C THR A 6 25.92 5.22 13.24
N ILE A 7 26.85 4.63 14.01
CA ILE A 7 26.47 3.78 15.15
C ILE A 7 25.73 4.60 16.22
N GLU A 8 26.15 5.83 16.46
CA GLU A 8 25.49 6.74 17.41
C GLU A 8 24.10 7.16 16.92
N ASN A 9 23.96 7.52 15.64
CA ASN A 9 22.69 7.86 15.00
C ASN A 9 21.70 6.67 15.01
N VAL A 10 22.18 5.46 14.74
CA VAL A 10 21.36 4.24 14.82
C VAL A 10 20.78 4.06 16.23
N LYS A 11 21.57 4.30 17.29
CA LYS A 11 21.08 4.21 18.67
C LYS A 11 20.03 5.26 19.01
N ILE A 12 20.17 6.49 18.48
CA ILE A 12 19.20 7.57 18.67
C ILE A 12 17.87 7.21 18.01
N VAL A 13 17.91 6.74 16.75
CA VAL A 13 16.73 6.30 15.99
C VAL A 13 16.05 5.11 16.68
N GLN A 14 16.82 4.13 17.15
CA GLN A 14 16.28 2.99 17.90
C GLN A 14 15.47 3.42 19.12
N LYS A 15 16.02 4.35 19.91
CA LYS A 15 15.34 4.86 21.11
C LYS A 15 14.02 5.56 20.78
N SER A 16 13.99 6.36 19.71
CA SER A 16 12.77 7.04 19.26
C SER A 16 11.66 6.04 18.89
N TYR A 17 11.98 4.99 18.13
CA TYR A 17 10.99 3.98 17.75
C TYR A 17 10.46 3.12 18.92
N ASP A 18 11.24 2.97 19.99
CA ASP A 18 10.82 2.26 21.20
C ASP A 18 9.87 3.12 22.07
N GLU A 19 9.99 4.46 22.02
CA GLU A 19 9.21 5.38 22.88
C GLU A 19 7.83 5.73 22.29
N THR A 20 7.66 5.74 20.96
CA THR A 20 6.40 6.11 20.28
C THR A 20 6.01 5.13 19.15
N PRO A 21 5.46 3.95 19.46
CA PRO A 21 5.18 2.93 18.45
C PRO A 21 4.06 3.32 17.45
N TYR A 22 4.32 3.10 16.16
CA TYR A 22 3.35 3.30 15.06
C TYR A 22 2.33 2.15 14.96
N LYS A 23 1.09 2.44 14.54
CA LYS A 23 0.16 1.40 14.10
C LYS A 23 0.62 0.84 12.76
N SER A 24 1.24 -0.33 12.73
CA SER A 24 1.76 -0.96 11.50
C SER A 24 0.63 -1.27 10.51
N LYS A 25 0.57 -0.49 9.42
CA LYS A 25 -0.41 -0.60 8.33
C LYS A 25 0.09 -1.51 7.21
N THR A 26 -0.80 -1.90 6.32
CA THR A 26 -0.43 -2.49 5.03
C THR A 26 -0.36 -1.44 3.94
N PHE A 27 0.48 -1.68 2.95
CA PHE A 27 0.63 -0.77 1.81
C PHE A 27 0.53 -1.57 0.51
N TYR A 28 -0.61 -1.49 -0.17
CA TYR A 28 -0.89 -2.22 -1.42
C TYR A 28 0.26 -2.12 -2.45
N TYR A 29 0.83 -0.92 -2.63
CA TYR A 29 1.91 -0.67 -3.58
C TYR A 29 3.26 -1.30 -3.19
N THR A 30 3.37 -1.91 -2.02
CA THR A 30 4.58 -2.61 -1.57
C THR A 30 4.45 -4.13 -1.70
N GLN A 31 3.22 -4.63 -1.79
CA GLN A 31 2.92 -6.05 -1.68
C GLN A 31 3.58 -6.86 -2.80
N PRO A 32 4.08 -8.08 -2.51
CA PRO A 32 4.68 -8.96 -3.52
C PRO A 32 3.74 -9.23 -4.71
N GLY A 33 2.43 -9.37 -4.44
CA GLY A 33 1.42 -9.54 -5.49
C GLY A 33 1.34 -8.35 -6.44
N ARG A 34 1.50 -7.12 -5.92
CA ARG A 34 1.55 -5.91 -6.76
C ARG A 34 2.84 -5.86 -7.58
N GLN A 35 3.99 -6.17 -6.98
CA GLN A 35 5.27 -6.25 -7.70
C GLN A 35 5.19 -7.25 -8.86
N GLN A 36 4.68 -8.46 -8.59
CA GLN A 36 4.50 -9.51 -9.59
C GLN A 36 3.53 -9.07 -10.70
N MET A 37 2.39 -8.46 -10.36
CA MET A 37 1.42 -7.99 -11.35
C MET A 37 2.02 -6.93 -12.27
N VAL A 38 2.71 -5.94 -11.72
CA VAL A 38 3.35 -4.88 -12.52
C VAL A 38 4.43 -5.45 -13.44
N LEU A 39 5.29 -6.32 -12.92
CA LEU A 39 6.36 -6.92 -13.72
C LEU A 39 5.83 -7.89 -14.79
N LYS A 40 4.74 -8.62 -14.50
CA LYS A 40 4.04 -9.46 -15.48
C LYS A 40 3.51 -8.62 -16.64
N LEU A 41 2.94 -7.44 -16.36
CA LEU A 41 2.48 -6.49 -17.38
C LEU A 41 3.62 -6.03 -18.30
N LEU A 42 4.84 -5.91 -17.77
CA LEU A 42 6.05 -5.56 -18.53
C LEU A 42 6.76 -6.78 -19.12
N GLY A 43 6.10 -7.94 -19.14
CA GLY A 43 6.62 -9.16 -19.77
C GLY A 43 7.67 -9.93 -18.95
N PHE A 44 7.81 -9.61 -17.66
CA PHE A 44 8.81 -10.19 -16.78
C PHE A 44 8.20 -11.11 -15.73
N ALA A 45 8.55 -12.39 -15.79
CA ALA A 45 8.08 -13.39 -14.83
C ALA A 45 8.95 -13.36 -13.56
N THR A 46 8.29 -13.10 -12.42
CA THR A 46 8.88 -13.21 -11.09
C THR A 46 8.51 -14.57 -10.44
N PRO A 47 9.21 -14.99 -9.37
CA PRO A 47 8.90 -16.24 -8.66
C PRO A 47 7.44 -16.32 -8.17
N SER A 48 6.91 -17.53 -8.00
CA SER A 48 5.51 -17.70 -7.55
C SER A 48 5.29 -17.20 -6.12
N LEU A 49 4.23 -16.44 -5.89
CA LEU A 49 3.85 -15.94 -4.56
C LEU A 49 3.60 -17.07 -3.56
N GLU A 50 3.06 -18.21 -4.02
CA GLU A 50 2.68 -19.34 -3.16
C GLU A 50 3.88 -19.89 -2.35
N LYS A 51 5.09 -19.86 -2.94
CA LYS A 51 6.32 -20.41 -2.35
C LYS A 51 7.43 -19.37 -2.24
N ALA A 52 7.08 -18.09 -2.37
CA ALA A 52 8.07 -17.02 -2.39
C ALA A 52 8.79 -16.90 -1.05
N ARG A 53 10.05 -16.48 -1.10
CA ARG A 53 10.74 -15.93 0.07
C ARG A 53 10.60 -14.41 0.06
N VAL A 54 10.06 -13.83 1.12
CA VAL A 54 9.82 -12.38 1.22
C VAL A 54 10.61 -11.80 2.39
N LEU A 55 11.31 -10.70 2.15
CA LEU A 55 11.99 -9.91 3.17
C LEU A 55 11.34 -8.53 3.27
N GLU A 56 11.06 -8.06 4.48
CA GLU A 56 10.78 -6.64 4.75
C GLU A 56 11.86 -6.05 5.65
N ILE A 57 12.47 -4.94 5.21
CA ILE A 57 13.45 -4.16 5.95
C ILE A 57 12.72 -2.96 6.57
N GLY A 58 12.77 -2.84 7.90
CA GLY A 58 11.95 -1.89 8.65
C GLY A 58 10.52 -2.40 8.81
N CYS A 59 10.36 -3.65 9.25
CA CYS A 59 9.06 -4.30 9.30
C CYS A 59 8.17 -3.86 10.46
N SER A 60 8.71 -3.15 11.45
CA SER A 60 8.01 -2.80 12.69
C SER A 60 7.36 -4.05 13.32
N PHE A 61 6.08 -3.97 13.68
CA PHE A 61 5.26 -5.08 14.19
C PHE A 61 4.91 -6.16 13.15
N GLY A 62 5.35 -6.01 11.89
CA GLY A 62 5.08 -6.95 10.79
C GLY A 62 3.71 -6.78 10.11
N GLY A 63 2.98 -5.71 10.41
CA GLY A 63 1.62 -5.49 9.91
C GLY A 63 1.49 -5.52 8.38
N ASN A 64 2.52 -5.08 7.66
CA ASN A 64 2.52 -5.07 6.19
C ASN A 64 2.69 -6.47 5.57
N ILE A 65 3.41 -7.38 6.23
CA ILE A 65 3.77 -8.72 5.72
C ILE A 65 2.94 -9.86 6.33
N ILE A 66 2.24 -9.64 7.46
CA ILE A 66 1.32 -10.61 8.06
C ILE A 66 0.22 -11.04 7.07
N PRO A 67 -0.48 -10.15 6.34
CA PRO A 67 -1.50 -10.55 5.37
C PRO A 67 -0.96 -11.39 4.22
N PHE A 68 0.26 -11.12 3.75
CA PHE A 68 0.91 -11.95 2.75
C PHE A 68 1.21 -13.36 3.29
N ALA A 69 1.70 -13.46 4.53
CA ALA A 69 1.95 -14.74 5.20
C ALA A 69 0.67 -15.55 5.42
N LEU A 70 -0.43 -14.90 5.82
CA LEU A 70 -1.75 -15.50 5.95
C LEU A 70 -2.22 -16.10 4.61
N GLU A 71 -2.02 -15.39 3.50
CA GLU A 71 -2.47 -15.86 2.19
C GLU A 71 -1.60 -16.92 1.54
N ASN A 72 -0.31 -16.95 1.88
CA ASN A 72 0.66 -17.84 1.24
C ASN A 72 1.33 -18.74 2.31
N PRO A 73 0.64 -19.75 2.86
CA PRO A 73 1.14 -20.59 3.96
C PRO A 73 2.39 -21.43 3.60
N LYS A 74 2.72 -21.55 2.32
CA LYS A 74 3.94 -22.23 1.83
C LYS A 74 5.09 -21.27 1.50
N ALA A 75 4.88 -19.96 1.60
CA ALA A 75 5.93 -18.96 1.49
C ALA A 75 6.82 -18.96 2.74
N GLU A 76 7.94 -18.24 2.70
CA GLU A 76 8.72 -17.91 3.90
C GLU A 76 8.87 -16.39 3.97
N VAL A 77 8.46 -15.80 5.09
CA VAL A 77 8.41 -14.36 5.28
C VAL A 77 9.32 -13.97 6.44
N VAL A 78 10.19 -13.01 6.21
CA VAL A 78 11.13 -12.49 7.20
C VAL A 78 10.97 -10.98 7.28
N GLY A 79 10.72 -10.47 8.48
CA GLY A 79 10.83 -9.05 8.77
C GLY A 79 12.08 -8.77 9.59
N ILE A 80 12.80 -7.70 9.29
CA ILE A 80 13.85 -7.18 10.17
C ILE A 80 13.53 -5.74 10.59
N ASP A 81 13.79 -5.41 11.84
CA ASP A 81 13.65 -4.06 12.37
C ASP A 81 14.70 -3.78 13.45
N LEU A 82 14.96 -2.49 13.68
CA LEU A 82 15.88 -2.01 14.69
C LEU A 82 15.24 -1.94 16.08
N SER A 83 13.91 -1.82 16.18
CA SER A 83 13.21 -1.80 17.46
C SER A 83 12.99 -3.22 18.00
N SER A 84 13.62 -3.57 19.11
CA SER A 84 13.35 -4.85 19.79
C SER A 84 11.93 -4.91 20.35
N VAL A 85 11.38 -3.78 20.80
CA VAL A 85 10.02 -3.70 21.37
C VAL A 85 8.98 -4.08 20.32
N GLN A 86 9.09 -3.50 19.12
CA GLN A 86 8.15 -3.78 18.02
C GLN A 86 8.28 -5.22 17.52
N ILE A 87 9.51 -5.75 17.46
CA ILE A 87 9.77 -7.14 17.05
C ILE A 87 9.21 -8.14 18.07
N GLU A 88 9.41 -7.91 19.36
CA GLU A 88 8.88 -8.77 20.42
C GLU A 88 7.34 -8.81 20.39
N GLU A 89 6.70 -7.66 20.28
CA GLU A 89 5.24 -7.55 20.20
C GLU A 89 4.69 -8.16 18.89
N GLY A 90 5.32 -7.88 17.74
CA GLY A 90 4.96 -8.48 16.46
C GLY A 90 5.07 -10.01 16.48
N ASN A 91 6.09 -10.56 17.13
CA ASN A 91 6.21 -12.02 17.31
C ASN A 91 5.13 -12.59 18.25
N LYS A 92 4.64 -11.85 19.25
CA LYS A 92 3.46 -12.27 20.05
C LYS A 92 2.20 -12.33 19.19
N ILE A 93 2.01 -11.34 18.31
CA ILE A 93 0.89 -11.31 17.36
C ILE A 93 0.98 -12.51 16.42
N ILE A 94 2.14 -12.76 15.80
CA ILE A 94 2.38 -13.92 14.92
C ILE A 94 2.04 -15.23 15.63
N ASN A 95 2.45 -15.38 16.90
CA ASN A 95 2.13 -16.56 17.71
C ASN A 95 0.63 -16.67 18.01
N PHE A 96 -0.04 -15.57 18.35
CA PHE A 96 -1.49 -15.52 18.57
C PHE A 96 -2.26 -15.94 17.31
N LEU A 97 -1.81 -15.50 16.13
CA LEU A 97 -2.37 -15.86 14.84
C LEU A 97 -2.03 -17.29 14.39
N GLY A 98 -1.19 -18.01 15.13
CA GLY A 98 -0.79 -19.38 14.81
C GLY A 98 0.09 -19.51 13.56
N LEU A 99 0.64 -18.40 13.05
CA LEU A 99 1.44 -18.41 11.82
C LEU A 99 2.80 -19.08 12.04
N LYS A 100 3.25 -19.87 11.05
CA LYS A 100 4.51 -20.64 11.09
C LYS A 100 5.49 -20.29 9.98
N ASN A 101 5.03 -19.52 9.01
CA ASN A 101 5.76 -19.15 7.81
C ASN A 101 6.30 -17.71 7.85
N ILE A 102 6.18 -17.02 9.00
CA ILE A 102 6.68 -15.66 9.21
C ILE A 102 7.50 -15.60 10.50
N LYS A 103 8.59 -14.84 10.47
CA LYS A 103 9.39 -14.49 11.65
C LYS A 103 9.86 -13.05 11.57
N LEU A 104 9.87 -12.35 12.71
CA LEU A 104 10.45 -11.01 12.82
C LEU A 104 11.74 -11.09 13.63
N ILE A 105 12.79 -10.42 13.17
CA ILE A 105 14.14 -10.48 13.73
C ILE A 105 14.59 -9.07 14.10
N HIS A 106 14.99 -8.87 15.34
CA HIS A 106 15.63 -7.62 15.78
C HIS A 106 17.05 -7.60 15.22
N GLN A 107 17.28 -6.76 14.21
CA GLN A 107 18.52 -6.74 13.46
C GLN A 107 18.75 -5.39 12.78
N ASN A 108 19.98 -4.90 12.86
CA ASN A 108 20.44 -3.77 12.07
C ASN A 108 20.75 -4.23 10.62
N VAL A 109 20.21 -3.52 9.62
CA VAL A 109 20.44 -3.82 8.20
C VAL A 109 21.92 -3.75 7.80
N LEU A 110 22.74 -2.96 8.49
CA LEU A 110 24.19 -2.89 8.27
C LEU A 110 24.93 -4.18 8.70
N GLU A 111 24.29 -5.00 9.53
CA GLU A 111 24.80 -6.26 10.08
C GLU A 111 23.90 -7.43 9.65
N PHE A 112 23.41 -7.38 8.40
CA PHE A 112 22.52 -8.39 7.84
C PHE A 112 23.14 -9.80 7.89
N ASP A 113 22.36 -10.79 8.33
CA ASP A 113 22.84 -12.16 8.52
C ASP A 113 22.79 -12.89 7.18
N GLU A 114 23.96 -13.16 6.61
CA GLU A 114 24.09 -13.82 5.31
C GLU A 114 23.41 -15.20 5.28
N LYS A 115 23.24 -15.85 6.43
CA LYS A 115 22.57 -17.16 6.55
C LYS A 115 21.07 -17.10 6.24
N LEU A 116 20.46 -15.92 6.21
CA LEU A 116 19.05 -15.74 5.81
C LEU A 116 18.82 -16.05 4.32
N GLY A 117 19.88 -16.13 3.51
CA GLY A 117 19.83 -16.55 2.12
C GLY A 117 19.15 -15.53 1.21
N LYS A 118 18.63 -15.99 0.07
CA LYS A 118 18.02 -15.11 -0.93
C LYS A 118 16.50 -14.99 -0.77
N PHE A 119 15.94 -13.90 -1.25
CA PHE A 119 14.53 -13.55 -1.23
C PHE A 119 14.06 -13.23 -2.64
N ASP A 120 12.84 -13.62 -2.96
CA ASP A 120 12.20 -13.37 -4.25
C ASP A 120 11.58 -11.98 -4.32
N TYR A 121 11.10 -11.50 -3.17
CA TYR A 121 10.56 -10.16 -3.01
C TYR A 121 11.20 -9.49 -1.79
N ILE A 122 11.70 -8.27 -1.97
CA ILE A 122 12.22 -7.45 -0.87
C ILE A 122 11.40 -6.17 -0.76
N ILE A 123 11.02 -5.79 0.45
CA ILE A 123 10.25 -4.58 0.74
C ILE A 123 11.10 -3.68 1.63
N CYS A 124 11.22 -2.41 1.25
CA CYS A 124 11.81 -1.36 2.06
C CYS A 124 10.90 -0.13 1.95
N HIS A 125 9.94 -0.02 2.86
CA HIS A 125 8.92 1.01 2.83
C HIS A 125 9.03 1.92 4.06
N GLY A 126 9.00 3.24 3.86
CA GLY A 126 9.09 4.19 4.97
C GLY A 126 10.45 4.22 5.68
N VAL A 127 11.53 3.77 5.04
CA VAL A 127 12.89 3.74 5.66
C VAL A 127 13.91 4.54 4.85
N PHE A 128 13.94 4.38 3.52
CA PHE A 128 15.09 4.79 2.71
C PHE A 128 15.43 6.28 2.78
N SER A 129 14.45 7.17 2.87
CA SER A 129 14.69 8.61 3.06
C SER A 129 15.01 9.00 4.51
N TRP A 130 14.66 8.18 5.49
CA TRP A 130 14.74 8.50 6.92
C TRP A 130 16.07 8.09 7.56
N VAL A 131 16.97 7.52 6.76
CA VAL A 131 18.26 7.00 7.22
C VAL A 131 19.40 7.73 6.52
N ASN A 132 20.58 7.71 7.14
CA ASN A 132 21.76 8.31 6.55
C ASN A 132 22.26 7.53 5.31
N GLU A 133 23.20 8.11 4.57
CA GLU A 133 23.66 7.51 3.30
C GLU A 133 24.34 6.15 3.50
N GLU A 134 25.01 5.94 4.63
CA GLU A 134 25.65 4.66 4.96
C GLU A 134 24.60 3.55 5.09
N VAL A 135 23.49 3.82 5.78
CA VAL A 135 22.36 2.87 5.89
C VAL A 135 21.65 2.69 4.55
N GLN A 136 21.44 3.75 3.75
CA GLN A 136 20.91 3.63 2.39
C GLN A 136 21.76 2.66 1.54
N ARG A 137 23.08 2.83 1.57
CA ARG A 137 24.03 1.94 0.88
C ARG A 137 23.99 0.51 1.43
N GLY A 138 23.84 0.35 2.75
CA GLY A 138 23.62 -0.95 3.39
C GLY A 138 22.37 -1.66 2.89
N ILE A 139 21.24 -0.94 2.80
CA ILE A 139 19.98 -1.46 2.24
C ILE A 139 20.21 -1.94 0.79
N LEU A 140 20.85 -1.13 -0.06
CA LEU A 140 21.12 -1.52 -1.45
C LEU A 140 22.07 -2.73 -1.54
N ASN A 141 23.05 -2.83 -0.64
CA ASN A 141 23.93 -4.00 -0.54
C ASN A 141 23.16 -5.28 -0.19
N VAL A 142 22.24 -5.20 0.80
CA VAL A 142 21.36 -6.33 1.15
C VAL A 142 20.52 -6.72 -0.07
N ILE A 143 19.87 -5.76 -0.73
CA ILE A 143 19.05 -6.05 -1.92
C ILE A 143 19.90 -6.70 -3.01
N LYS A 144 21.11 -6.20 -3.29
CA LYS A 144 21.96 -6.80 -4.31
C LYS A 144 22.35 -8.25 -4.00
N ASN A 145 22.76 -8.53 -2.77
CA ASN A 145 23.32 -9.85 -2.43
C ASN A 145 22.23 -10.88 -2.10
N HIS A 146 21.08 -10.42 -1.60
CA HIS A 146 20.00 -11.26 -1.13
C HIS A 146 18.77 -11.27 -2.03
N LEU A 147 18.70 -10.50 -3.12
CA LEU A 147 17.63 -10.65 -4.11
C LEU A 147 17.91 -11.84 -5.04
N SER A 148 16.92 -12.72 -5.23
CA SER A 148 16.99 -13.82 -6.19
C SER A 148 17.13 -13.30 -7.63
N GLU A 149 17.58 -14.16 -8.56
CA GLU A 149 17.95 -13.72 -9.92
C GLU A 149 16.81 -13.01 -10.66
N ASN A 150 15.58 -13.55 -10.56
CA ASN A 150 14.37 -12.96 -11.13
C ASN A 150 13.48 -12.29 -10.07
N GLY A 151 14.05 -12.00 -8.90
CA GLY A 151 13.34 -11.32 -7.82
C GLY A 151 13.16 -9.82 -8.09
N SER A 152 12.29 -9.20 -7.30
CA SER A 152 12.08 -7.76 -7.29
C SER A 152 12.15 -7.18 -5.88
N ALA A 153 12.62 -5.95 -5.77
CA ALA A 153 12.55 -5.16 -4.55
C ALA A 153 11.63 -3.95 -4.77
N VAL A 154 11.00 -3.46 -3.71
CA VAL A 154 10.37 -2.13 -3.69
C VAL A 154 11.04 -1.26 -2.65
N LEU A 155 11.40 -0.05 -3.08
CA LEU A 155 11.92 0.99 -2.19
C LEU A 155 11.04 2.22 -2.31
N SER A 156 10.53 2.70 -1.18
CA SER A 156 9.83 3.97 -1.14
C SER A 156 10.67 5.08 -0.54
N TYR A 157 10.62 6.27 -1.12
CA TYR A 157 11.42 7.41 -0.72
C TYR A 157 10.76 8.73 -1.14
N ASN A 158 11.04 9.77 -0.37
CA ASN A 158 10.67 11.15 -0.68
C ASN A 158 11.47 11.63 -1.91
N THR A 159 10.85 12.45 -2.75
CA THR A 159 11.44 12.90 -4.02
C THR A 159 11.38 14.40 -4.23
N TYR A 160 12.37 14.90 -4.94
CA TYR A 160 12.36 16.26 -5.49
C TYR A 160 11.75 16.29 -6.91
N PRO A 161 11.11 17.41 -7.30
CA PRO A 161 11.04 18.69 -6.58
C PRO A 161 9.96 18.78 -5.49
N GLY A 162 8.96 17.89 -5.44
CA GLY A 162 7.79 18.07 -4.58
C GLY A 162 8.11 18.21 -3.09
N TRP A 163 9.14 17.52 -2.60
CA TRP A 163 9.58 17.64 -1.22
C TRP A 163 10.10 19.03 -0.83
N LYS A 164 10.52 19.87 -1.79
CA LYS A 164 11.03 21.23 -1.50
C LYS A 164 10.02 22.09 -0.75
N ASN A 165 8.72 21.90 -1.02
CA ASN A 165 7.67 22.64 -0.30
C ASN A 165 7.61 22.25 1.18
N PHE A 166 7.86 20.98 1.49
CA PHE A 166 7.84 20.44 2.85
C PHE A 166 9.09 20.84 3.64
N GLU A 167 10.24 20.98 2.98
CA GLU A 167 11.46 21.53 3.60
C GLU A 167 11.24 22.95 4.12
N VAL A 168 10.59 23.81 3.35
CA VAL A 168 10.28 25.19 3.79
C VAL A 168 9.43 25.17 5.07
N VAL A 169 8.42 24.28 5.14
CA VAL A 169 7.59 24.16 6.33
C VAL A 169 8.41 23.65 7.52
N ARG A 170 9.20 22.60 7.31
CA ARG A 170 10.10 22.05 8.30
C ARG A 170 11.04 23.11 8.87
N ASP A 171 11.69 23.89 8.01
CA ASP A 171 12.63 24.93 8.40
C ASP A 171 11.98 25.99 9.30
N VAL A 172 10.73 26.35 9.02
CA VAL A 172 9.96 27.28 9.86
C VAL A 172 9.68 26.69 11.24
N MET A 173 9.32 25.41 11.32
CA MET A 173 9.06 24.74 12.60
C MET A 173 10.33 24.67 13.45
N LEU A 174 11.44 24.23 12.85
CA LEU A 174 12.74 24.14 13.53
C LEU A 174 13.26 25.52 13.95
N PHE A 175 13.09 26.53 13.10
CA PHE A 175 13.43 27.92 13.45
C PHE A 175 12.65 28.43 14.66
N ARG A 176 11.34 28.12 14.73
CA ARG A 176 10.53 28.51 15.89
C ARG A 176 11.00 27.83 17.16
N ASP A 177 11.31 26.54 17.10
CA ASP A 177 11.83 25.80 18.25
C ASP A 177 13.17 26.37 18.73
N GLU A 178 14.09 26.68 17.82
CA GLU A 178 15.37 27.32 18.15
C GLU A 178 15.18 28.69 18.81
N MET A 179 14.29 29.52 18.26
CA MET A 179 13.95 30.83 18.82
C MET A 179 13.35 30.74 20.22
N LEU A 180 12.51 29.74 20.49
CA LEU A 180 11.92 29.51 21.81
C LEU A 180 12.97 28.99 22.80
N LYS A 181 13.84 28.05 22.39
CA LYS A 181 14.99 27.60 23.21
C LYS A 181 15.87 28.77 23.63
N ASN A 182 16.18 29.67 22.69
CA ASN A 182 17.01 30.86 22.95
C ASN A 182 16.34 31.86 23.93
N ARG A 183 15.02 31.78 24.13
CA ARG A 183 14.26 32.56 25.11
C ARG A 183 14.10 31.85 26.47
N GLY A 184 14.67 30.67 26.63
CA GLY A 184 14.61 29.88 27.85
C GLY A 184 13.44 28.89 27.92
N GLU A 185 12.68 28.71 26.84
CA GLU A 185 11.64 27.69 26.77
C GLU A 185 12.28 26.30 26.65
N GLN A 186 11.75 25.34 27.41
CA GLN A 186 12.15 23.94 27.26
C GLN A 186 11.35 23.32 26.11
N ILE A 187 12.04 22.86 25.06
CA ILE A 187 11.42 22.17 23.94
C ILE A 187 11.58 20.66 24.10
N ASN A 188 10.48 19.94 23.98
CA ASN A 188 10.36 18.49 23.92
C ASN A 188 9.38 18.10 22.80
N GLU A 189 9.25 16.82 22.51
CA GLU A 189 8.38 16.33 21.42
C GLU A 189 6.92 16.79 21.58
N SER A 190 6.39 16.81 22.81
CA SER A 190 4.99 17.17 23.09
C SER A 190 4.69 18.64 22.78
N ASN A 191 5.62 19.57 23.06
CA ASN A 191 5.38 20.99 22.81
C ASN A 191 5.94 21.51 21.48
N ALA A 192 6.96 20.84 20.91
CA ALA A 192 7.51 21.15 19.59
C ALA A 192 6.42 21.18 18.51
N VAL A 193 5.56 20.16 18.49
CA VAL A 193 4.42 20.10 17.55
C VAL A 193 3.47 21.27 17.75
N LYS A 194 3.10 21.56 18.99
CA LYS A 194 2.19 22.67 19.32
C LYS A 194 2.77 24.01 18.86
N TYR A 195 4.06 24.24 19.06
CA TYR A 195 4.72 25.44 18.59
C TYR A 195 4.79 25.48 17.06
N GLY A 196 5.15 24.36 16.42
CA GLY A 196 5.13 24.20 14.96
C GLY A 196 3.77 24.54 14.35
N ARG A 197 2.67 24.00 14.90
CA ARG A 197 1.29 24.34 14.50
C ARG A 197 1.02 25.83 14.62
N GLY A 198 1.41 26.46 15.72
CA GLY A 198 1.28 27.90 15.88
C GLY A 198 2.09 28.71 14.85
N ALA A 199 3.19 28.16 14.31
CA ALA A 199 3.93 28.81 13.22
C ALA A 199 3.18 28.67 11.91
N MET A 200 2.60 27.49 11.67
CA MET A 200 1.79 27.20 10.49
C MET A 200 0.52 28.04 10.47
N GLU A 201 -0.16 28.22 11.60
CA GLU A 201 -1.31 29.13 11.73
C GLU A 201 -0.94 30.57 11.36
N PHE A 202 0.20 31.06 11.87
CA PHE A 202 0.70 32.39 11.52
C PHE A 202 0.99 32.52 10.02
N LEU A 203 1.68 31.54 9.41
CA LEU A 203 1.96 31.57 7.98
C LEU A 203 0.69 31.42 7.14
N SER A 204 -0.26 30.58 7.55
CA SER A 204 -1.53 30.41 6.84
C SER A 204 -2.30 31.74 6.76
N GLN A 205 -2.28 32.54 7.83
CA GLN A 205 -2.99 33.82 7.89
C GLN A 205 -2.25 34.97 7.20
N PHE A 206 -0.92 35.04 7.33
CA PHE A 206 -0.16 36.25 7.00
C PHE A 206 0.86 36.07 5.87
N SER A 207 1.09 34.84 5.39
CA SER A 207 2.12 34.63 4.37
C SER A 207 1.74 35.18 3.00
N MET A 208 2.72 35.77 2.33
CA MET A 208 2.66 36.15 0.91
C MET A 208 3.22 35.05 -0.01
N LEU A 209 3.27 33.81 0.48
CA LEU A 209 3.79 32.66 -0.27
C LEU A 209 2.83 32.30 -1.41
N ASN A 210 3.35 31.51 -2.37
CA ASN A 210 2.52 30.96 -3.43
C ASN A 210 1.42 30.02 -2.87
N ASP A 211 0.37 29.80 -3.64
CA ASP A 211 -0.81 29.05 -3.19
C ASP A 211 -0.48 27.61 -2.81
N LYS A 212 0.47 27.00 -3.50
CA LYS A 212 0.94 25.63 -3.23
C LYS A 212 1.57 25.47 -1.84
N LEU A 213 2.39 26.44 -1.43
CA LEU A 213 2.96 26.45 -0.08
C LEU A 213 1.87 26.71 0.96
N LYS A 214 0.88 27.57 0.67
CA LYS A 214 -0.27 27.78 1.56
C LYS A 214 -1.14 26.54 1.73
N GLU A 215 -1.35 25.77 0.67
CA GLU A 215 -2.01 24.46 0.72
C GLU A 215 -1.21 23.48 1.59
N SER A 216 0.12 23.43 1.41
CA SER A 216 1.01 22.58 2.22
C SER A 216 0.96 22.96 3.70
N ILE A 217 0.98 24.25 4.02
CA ILE A 217 0.89 24.79 5.39
C ILE A 217 -0.46 24.45 6.02
N THR A 218 -1.57 24.64 5.28
CA THR A 218 -2.92 24.33 5.76
C THR A 218 -3.10 22.83 5.96
N GLY A 219 -2.59 22.00 5.04
CA GLY A 219 -2.71 20.54 5.15
C GLY A 219 -2.01 19.95 6.38
N ILE A 220 -1.05 20.67 6.97
CA ILE A 220 -0.30 20.23 8.17
C ILE A 220 -1.10 20.46 9.44
N THR A 221 -1.90 21.52 9.53
CA THR A 221 -2.69 21.81 10.73
C THR A 221 -3.74 20.73 11.02
N GLU A 222 -4.07 19.90 10.02
CA GLU A 222 -5.01 18.78 10.11
C GLU A 222 -4.35 17.40 10.34
N LYS A 223 -3.02 17.29 10.26
CA LYS A 223 -2.31 16.02 10.50
C LYS A 223 -2.23 15.69 11.98
N ASP A 224 -2.03 14.43 12.33
CA ASP A 224 -1.79 14.01 13.72
C ASP A 224 -0.42 14.49 14.24
N ASP A 225 -0.31 14.75 15.54
CA ASP A 225 0.92 15.27 16.17
C ASP A 225 2.14 14.38 15.89
N TYR A 226 1.94 13.06 15.92
CA TYR A 226 2.97 12.07 15.61
C TYR A 226 3.47 12.19 14.16
N TYR A 227 2.57 12.34 13.18
CA TYR A 227 2.95 12.51 11.78
C TYR A 227 3.84 13.75 11.63
N ILE A 228 3.52 14.84 12.35
CA ILE A 228 4.30 16.05 12.30
C ILE A 228 5.71 15.83 12.89
N LEU A 229 5.82 15.13 14.02
CA LEU A 229 7.11 14.79 14.63
C LEU A 229 8.01 14.01 13.66
N HIS A 230 7.50 12.91 13.11
CA HIS A 230 8.31 12.07 12.23
C HIS A 230 8.64 12.76 10.92
N GLU A 231 7.69 13.46 10.32
CA GLU A 231 7.89 14.03 8.99
C GLU A 231 8.78 15.31 9.01
N TYR A 232 8.59 16.17 10.01
CA TYR A 232 9.20 17.51 10.06
C TYR A 232 10.24 17.70 11.16
N PHE A 233 10.31 16.83 12.18
CA PHE A 233 11.29 16.96 13.27
C PHE A 233 12.36 15.86 13.28
N GLU A 234 12.19 14.72 12.59
CA GLU A 234 13.24 13.70 12.50
C GLU A 234 14.53 14.26 11.89
N GLU A 235 15.68 13.95 12.46
CA GLU A 235 16.97 14.53 12.04
C GLU A 235 17.32 14.21 10.58
N ASN A 236 16.94 13.03 10.09
CA ASN A 236 17.26 12.58 8.75
C ASN A 236 15.99 12.47 7.90
N ASN A 237 15.83 13.37 6.93
CA ASN A 237 14.96 13.14 5.77
C ASN A 237 15.75 13.55 4.52
N LYS A 238 16.11 12.58 3.69
CA LYS A 238 16.90 12.75 2.47
C LYS A 238 16.05 12.40 1.24
N PRO A 239 15.30 13.37 0.70
CA PRO A 239 14.64 13.20 -0.58
C PRO A 239 15.65 13.05 -1.71
N LEU A 240 15.29 12.30 -2.75
CA LEU A 240 16.16 12.05 -3.89
C LEU A 240 15.45 12.42 -5.19
N TYR A 241 16.21 12.96 -6.14
CA TYR A 241 15.80 12.90 -7.54
C TYR A 241 15.88 11.45 -8.04
N LEU A 242 14.93 11.01 -8.86
CA LEU A 242 14.92 9.67 -9.43
C LEU A 242 16.23 9.34 -10.17
N TYR A 243 16.80 10.29 -10.91
CA TYR A 243 18.07 10.04 -11.62
C TYR A 243 19.25 9.82 -10.67
N ASN A 244 19.26 10.44 -9.48
CA ASN A 244 20.30 10.20 -8.47
C ASN A 244 20.09 8.86 -7.77
N PHE A 245 18.84 8.54 -7.42
CA PHE A 245 18.50 7.21 -6.91
C PHE A 245 18.91 6.10 -7.89
N ASN A 246 18.60 6.24 -9.18
CA ASN A 246 19.00 5.27 -10.19
C ASN A 246 20.52 5.18 -10.37
N LYS A 247 21.28 6.28 -10.21
CA LYS A 247 22.76 6.21 -10.19
C LYS A 247 23.26 5.36 -9.03
N MET A 248 22.69 5.54 -7.82
CA MET A 248 23.03 4.71 -6.66
C MET A 248 22.71 3.23 -6.91
N LEU A 249 21.56 2.91 -7.51
CA LEU A 249 21.22 1.52 -7.87
C LEU A 249 22.25 0.89 -8.83
N LEU A 250 22.69 1.65 -9.83
CA LEU A 250 23.64 1.16 -10.82
C LEU A 250 25.01 0.81 -10.22
N GLU A 251 25.44 1.51 -9.16
CA GLU A 251 26.67 1.17 -8.41
C GLU A 251 26.61 -0.23 -7.80
N TYR A 252 25.40 -0.71 -7.47
CA TYR A 252 25.15 -2.06 -6.95
C TYR A 252 24.73 -3.05 -8.04
N GLY A 253 24.74 -2.67 -9.32
CA GLY A 253 24.25 -3.52 -10.41
C GLY A 253 22.75 -3.84 -10.28
N LEU A 254 21.99 -2.88 -9.78
CA LEU A 254 20.53 -2.84 -9.73
C LEU A 254 20.01 -1.76 -10.70
N ILE A 255 18.71 -1.80 -11.00
CA ILE A 255 18.03 -0.79 -11.83
C ILE A 255 16.65 -0.46 -11.25
N HIS A 256 16.20 0.78 -11.43
CA HIS A 256 14.79 1.13 -11.35
C HIS A 256 14.09 0.62 -12.62
N VAL A 257 12.97 -0.08 -12.46
CA VAL A 257 12.16 -0.59 -13.57
C VAL A 257 11.04 0.40 -13.89
N VAL A 258 10.14 0.60 -12.93
CA VAL A 258 9.00 1.52 -12.95
C VAL A 258 8.64 1.85 -11.48
N ASP A 259 7.77 2.83 -11.27
CA ASP A 259 7.10 2.98 -9.98
C ASP A 259 5.98 1.94 -9.83
N SER A 260 5.77 1.45 -8.61
CA SER A 260 4.67 0.53 -8.32
C SER A 260 3.30 1.19 -8.52
N ASP A 261 3.23 2.53 -8.49
CA ASP A 261 2.13 3.31 -9.03
C ASP A 261 2.43 3.71 -10.48
N LEU A 262 1.85 2.97 -11.43
CA LEU A 262 2.15 3.09 -12.85
C LEU A 262 1.86 4.48 -13.41
N MET A 263 0.97 5.28 -12.80
CA MET A 263 0.72 6.67 -13.23
C MET A 263 1.89 7.61 -12.96
N LYS A 264 2.84 7.22 -12.09
CA LYS A 264 4.07 8.00 -11.88
C LYS A 264 5.12 7.74 -12.95
N THR A 265 5.05 6.58 -13.60
CA THR A 265 5.93 6.22 -14.72
C THR A 265 5.29 6.54 -16.08
N PHE A 266 3.98 6.33 -16.21
CA PHE A 266 3.21 6.55 -17.42
C PHE A 266 1.99 7.45 -17.15
N PRO A 267 2.21 8.74 -16.86
CA PRO A 267 1.11 9.64 -16.53
C PRO A 267 0.18 9.87 -17.73
N ASN A 268 -1.07 10.26 -17.44
CA ASN A 268 -1.98 10.77 -18.45
C ASN A 268 -1.67 12.24 -18.71
N ILE A 269 -0.89 12.50 -19.76
CA ILE A 269 -0.50 13.84 -20.23
C ILE A 269 -0.85 13.99 -21.71
N SER A 270 -0.88 15.23 -22.21
CA SER A 270 -1.18 15.46 -23.63
C SER A 270 -0.11 14.83 -24.53
N ASN A 271 -0.55 14.40 -25.72
CA ASN A 271 0.36 13.85 -26.74
C ASN A 271 1.48 14.82 -27.10
N GLU A 272 1.19 16.13 -27.11
CA GLU A 272 2.19 17.17 -27.34
C GLU A 272 3.33 17.14 -26.32
N ILE A 273 3.03 16.98 -25.02
CA ILE A 273 4.07 16.87 -23.98
C ILE A 273 4.84 15.56 -24.17
N GLU A 274 4.14 14.46 -24.45
CA GLU A 274 4.76 13.14 -24.62
C GLU A 274 5.72 13.08 -25.83
N GLU A 275 5.33 13.67 -26.96
CA GLU A 275 6.16 13.77 -28.17
C GLU A 275 7.42 14.61 -27.92
N ASN A 276 7.27 15.77 -27.29
CA ASN A 276 8.41 16.63 -26.95
C ASN A 276 9.38 15.96 -25.97
N LEU A 277 8.87 15.29 -24.92
CA LEU A 277 9.71 14.55 -23.99
C LEU A 277 10.38 13.34 -24.65
N SER A 278 9.70 12.69 -25.59
CA SER A 278 10.29 11.59 -26.35
C SER A 278 11.41 12.07 -27.29
N ALA A 279 11.26 13.25 -27.89
CA ALA A 279 12.31 13.89 -28.68
C ALA A 279 13.53 14.28 -27.82
N GLU A 280 13.30 14.83 -26.62
CA GLU A 280 14.35 15.24 -25.69
C GLU A 280 15.10 14.05 -25.07
N CYS A 281 14.36 13.05 -24.58
CA CYS A 281 14.92 11.95 -23.79
C CYS A 281 15.31 10.72 -24.62
N GLY A 282 14.81 10.60 -25.86
CA GLY A 282 14.92 9.38 -26.67
C GLY A 282 14.42 8.15 -25.91
N ASN A 283 15.27 7.12 -25.82
CA ASN A 283 14.96 5.86 -25.12
C ASN A 283 15.35 5.87 -23.62
N ASN A 284 15.71 7.03 -23.06
CA ASN A 284 16.09 7.12 -21.64
C ASN A 284 14.85 7.27 -20.75
N ASN A 285 14.28 6.15 -20.31
CA ASN A 285 13.10 6.13 -19.45
C ASN A 285 13.30 6.83 -18.11
N ILE A 286 14.52 6.77 -17.53
CA ILE A 286 14.83 7.46 -16.28
C ILE A 286 14.76 8.98 -16.47
N ALA A 287 15.23 9.49 -17.61
CA ALA A 287 15.11 10.90 -17.93
C ALA A 287 13.64 11.31 -18.10
N LYS A 288 12.84 10.52 -18.85
CA LYS A 288 11.40 10.78 -19.02
C LYS A 288 10.67 10.83 -17.69
N GLU A 289 10.84 9.81 -16.84
CA GLU A 289 10.23 9.78 -15.51
C GLU A 289 10.66 10.95 -14.63
N GLN A 290 11.93 11.36 -14.71
CA GLN A 290 12.40 12.53 -13.99
C GLN A 290 11.75 13.83 -14.50
N TYR A 291 11.53 13.97 -15.81
CA TYR A 291 10.76 15.11 -16.34
C TYR A 291 9.32 15.09 -15.84
N TYR A 292 8.68 13.93 -15.78
CA TYR A 292 7.36 13.83 -15.16
C TYR A 292 7.38 14.24 -13.69
N ASP A 293 8.45 13.94 -12.94
CA ASP A 293 8.58 14.42 -11.56
C ASP A 293 8.67 15.94 -11.48
N PHE A 294 9.37 16.59 -12.41
CA PHE A 294 9.42 18.04 -12.49
C PHE A 294 8.08 18.65 -12.89
N LEU A 295 7.39 18.07 -13.88
CA LEU A 295 6.13 18.57 -14.40
C LEU A 295 4.97 18.39 -13.41
N LEU A 296 4.96 17.28 -12.67
CA LEU A 296 3.87 16.88 -11.79
C LEU A 296 4.21 17.07 -10.30
N ASP A 297 5.32 17.77 -10.01
CA ASP A 297 5.82 18.06 -8.67
C ASP A 297 5.83 16.85 -7.74
N ARG A 298 6.51 15.77 -8.16
CA ARG A 298 6.45 14.51 -7.44
C ARG A 298 7.13 14.61 -6.07
N GLN A 299 6.38 14.28 -5.03
CA GLN A 299 6.83 14.28 -3.64
C GLN A 299 7.32 12.90 -3.15
N PHE A 300 6.82 11.81 -3.73
CA PHE A 300 7.08 10.46 -3.22
C PHE A 300 7.05 9.42 -4.33
N ARG A 301 7.95 8.43 -4.26
CA ARG A 301 8.02 7.29 -5.19
C ARG A 301 8.06 5.96 -4.44
N ILE A 302 7.61 4.90 -5.12
CA ILE A 302 7.72 3.51 -4.69
C ILE A 302 8.34 2.74 -5.86
N SER A 303 9.66 2.82 -6.00
CA SER A 303 10.37 2.23 -7.12
C SER A 303 10.41 0.70 -7.03
N ILE A 304 9.99 0.03 -8.10
CA ILE A 304 10.28 -1.39 -8.31
C ILE A 304 11.70 -1.51 -8.88
N VAL A 305 12.51 -2.31 -8.22
CA VAL A 305 13.94 -2.49 -8.49
C VAL A 305 14.24 -3.97 -8.73
N THR A 306 15.15 -4.26 -9.65
CA THR A 306 15.67 -5.63 -9.86
C THR A 306 17.13 -5.58 -10.28
N HIS A 307 17.75 -6.75 -10.50
CA HIS A 307 19.10 -6.86 -11.02
C HIS A 307 19.21 -6.20 -12.40
N LYS A 308 20.29 -5.46 -12.63
CA LYS A 308 20.59 -4.84 -13.93
C LYS A 308 20.59 -5.84 -15.09
N ALA A 309 20.97 -7.09 -14.84
CA ALA A 309 20.96 -8.18 -15.82
C ALA A 309 19.55 -8.51 -16.36
N ASN A 310 18.49 -8.10 -15.67
CA ASN A 310 17.10 -8.31 -16.12
C ASN A 310 16.59 -7.21 -17.06
N LYS A 311 17.34 -6.12 -17.27
CA LYS A 311 16.89 -4.97 -18.07
C LYS A 311 16.35 -5.40 -19.45
N GLU A 312 17.11 -6.19 -20.18
CA GLU A 312 16.76 -6.62 -21.54
C GLU A 312 15.62 -7.66 -21.58
N LYS A 313 15.23 -8.20 -20.42
CA LYS A 313 14.10 -9.13 -20.27
C LYS A 313 12.77 -8.40 -20.01
N ILE A 314 12.81 -7.09 -19.78
CA ILE A 314 11.66 -6.29 -19.34
C ILE A 314 11.31 -5.25 -20.41
N ASN A 315 10.04 -5.21 -20.80
CA ASN A 315 9.51 -4.18 -21.69
C ASN A 315 9.18 -2.92 -20.89
N ILE A 316 10.18 -2.08 -20.60
CA ILE A 316 9.98 -0.79 -19.92
C ILE A 316 9.47 0.24 -20.95
N SER A 317 8.17 0.17 -21.23
CA SER A 317 7.48 1.06 -22.18
C SER A 317 6.02 1.24 -21.77
N LYS A 318 5.40 2.34 -22.23
CA LYS A 318 3.95 2.56 -22.15
C LYS A 318 3.19 1.57 -23.04
N ASP A 319 3.84 1.07 -24.09
CA ASP A 319 3.27 0.08 -25.01
C ASP A 319 3.35 -1.33 -24.42
N VAL A 320 2.25 -1.77 -23.83
CA VAL A 320 2.11 -3.11 -23.24
C VAL A 320 1.83 -4.14 -24.34
N ARG A 321 2.52 -5.29 -24.30
CA ARG A 321 2.24 -6.39 -25.24
C ARG A 321 0.89 -7.01 -24.92
N ILE A 322 0.04 -7.16 -25.92
CA ILE A 322 -1.30 -7.77 -25.77
C ILE A 322 -1.21 -9.17 -25.15
N SER A 323 -0.16 -9.95 -25.46
CA SER A 323 0.05 -11.28 -24.86
C SER A 323 0.19 -11.24 -23.35
N ASP A 324 0.93 -10.28 -22.81
CA ASP A 324 1.14 -10.13 -21.37
C ASP A 324 -0.15 -9.64 -20.69
N LEU A 325 -0.84 -8.72 -21.36
CA LEU A 325 -2.08 -8.12 -20.87
C LEU A 325 -3.22 -9.15 -20.77
N LYS A 326 -3.34 -10.08 -21.73
CA LYS A 326 -4.38 -11.12 -21.75
C LYS A 326 -4.45 -11.96 -20.47
N GLU A 327 -3.31 -12.14 -19.80
CA GLU A 327 -3.21 -12.97 -18.60
C GLU A 327 -3.32 -12.19 -17.28
N ILE A 328 -3.61 -10.89 -17.34
CA ILE A 328 -3.87 -10.08 -16.16
C ILE A 328 -5.32 -10.27 -15.75
N ASP A 329 -5.52 -10.54 -14.47
CA ASP A 329 -6.82 -10.66 -13.83
C ASP A 329 -7.25 -9.29 -13.29
N ILE A 330 -8.44 -8.83 -13.63
CA ILE A 330 -9.00 -7.58 -13.11
C ILE A 330 -10.36 -7.78 -12.47
N ARG A 331 -10.71 -6.91 -11.51
CA ARG A 331 -12.05 -6.82 -10.93
C ARG A 331 -12.36 -5.39 -10.50
N GLY A 332 -13.65 -5.11 -10.35
CA GLY A 332 -14.16 -3.86 -9.79
C GLY A 332 -15.66 -3.94 -9.62
N LYS A 333 -16.20 -3.11 -8.72
CA LYS A 333 -17.64 -2.96 -8.52
C LYS A 333 -18.02 -1.51 -8.70
N TYR A 334 -18.97 -1.26 -9.58
CA TYR A 334 -19.40 0.08 -9.93
C TYR A 334 -20.93 0.15 -9.84
N GLN A 335 -21.45 1.37 -9.69
CA GLN A 335 -22.88 1.64 -9.71
C GLN A 335 -23.14 2.83 -10.63
N LYS A 336 -24.18 2.72 -11.44
CA LYS A 336 -24.66 3.83 -12.27
C LYS A 336 -25.37 4.86 -11.40
N ASN A 337 -25.22 6.13 -11.75
CA ASN A 337 -26.00 7.23 -11.18
C ASN A 337 -27.47 7.14 -11.62
N LYS A 338 -28.30 8.08 -11.14
CA LYS A 338 -29.74 8.12 -11.45
C LYS A 338 -30.04 8.27 -12.95
N ASP A 339 -29.11 8.85 -13.69
CA ASP A 339 -29.21 9.09 -15.14
C ASP A 339 -28.67 7.91 -15.98
N GLY A 340 -28.21 6.83 -15.32
CA GLY A 340 -27.76 5.61 -15.98
C GLY A 340 -26.28 5.60 -16.37
N PHE A 341 -25.49 6.58 -15.93
CA PHE A 341 -24.06 6.69 -16.24
C PHE A 341 -23.17 6.32 -15.06
N TYR A 342 -21.98 5.80 -15.35
CA TYR A 342 -20.93 5.68 -14.33
C TYR A 342 -20.29 7.04 -14.08
N THR A 343 -19.94 7.30 -12.82
CA THR A 343 -19.14 8.48 -12.45
C THR A 343 -17.85 8.00 -11.80
N ILE A 344 -16.73 8.44 -12.34
CA ILE A 344 -15.39 8.13 -11.83
C ILE A 344 -14.66 9.45 -11.62
N GLU A 345 -14.20 9.71 -10.39
CA GLU A 345 -13.50 10.96 -10.03
C GLU A 345 -14.25 12.22 -10.48
N ASN A 346 -15.58 12.24 -10.30
CA ASN A 346 -16.51 13.30 -10.72
C ASN A 346 -16.69 13.48 -12.23
N ASN A 347 -16.08 12.62 -13.06
CA ASN A 347 -16.31 12.60 -14.49
C ASN A 347 -17.32 11.52 -14.87
N GLU A 348 -18.30 11.90 -15.68
CA GLU A 348 -19.25 10.96 -16.26
C GLU A 348 -18.58 10.15 -17.37
N ILE A 349 -18.66 8.83 -17.27
CA ILE A 349 -18.17 7.91 -18.30
C ILE A 349 -19.23 7.80 -19.40
N LYS A 350 -18.96 8.49 -20.51
CA LYS A 350 -19.84 8.50 -21.70
C LYS A 350 -19.44 7.47 -22.75
N ASP A 351 -18.26 6.87 -22.64
CA ASP A 351 -17.81 5.84 -23.55
C ASP A 351 -18.61 4.54 -23.33
N GLU A 352 -19.30 4.09 -24.38
CA GLU A 352 -20.19 2.93 -24.33
C GLU A 352 -19.42 1.62 -24.05
N GLU A 353 -18.21 1.47 -24.58
CA GLU A 353 -17.40 0.27 -24.38
C GLU A 353 -16.85 0.22 -22.94
N ILE A 354 -16.37 1.35 -22.40
CA ILE A 354 -15.97 1.44 -20.99
C ILE A 354 -17.18 1.15 -20.10
N SER A 355 -18.36 1.73 -20.38
CA SER A 355 -19.59 1.46 -19.62
C SER A 355 -19.93 -0.04 -19.61
N LEU A 356 -19.84 -0.71 -20.76
CA LEU A 356 -20.05 -2.15 -20.86
C LEU A 356 -18.99 -2.97 -20.10
N ILE A 357 -17.72 -2.56 -20.13
CA ILE A 357 -16.66 -3.18 -19.34
C ILE A 357 -16.99 -3.08 -17.84
N LEU A 358 -17.39 -1.91 -17.36
CA LEU A 358 -17.77 -1.69 -15.95
C LEU A 358 -19.00 -2.50 -15.55
N ASP A 359 -19.99 -2.65 -16.43
CA ASP A 359 -21.14 -3.55 -16.24
C ASP A 359 -20.67 -5.01 -16.06
N ILE A 360 -19.85 -5.52 -16.98
CA ILE A 360 -19.33 -6.89 -16.93
C ILE A 360 -18.52 -7.13 -15.65
N LEU A 361 -17.65 -6.19 -15.26
CA LEU A 361 -16.87 -6.32 -14.03
C LEU A 361 -17.77 -6.35 -12.79
N SER A 362 -18.77 -5.45 -12.71
CA SER A 362 -19.70 -5.38 -11.59
C SER A 362 -20.55 -6.66 -11.44
N GLU A 363 -20.97 -7.26 -12.55
CA GLU A 363 -21.72 -8.52 -12.54
C GLU A 363 -20.89 -9.73 -12.07
N ASN A 364 -19.57 -9.71 -12.31
CA ASN A 364 -18.68 -10.82 -11.94
C ASN A 364 -18.04 -10.62 -10.56
N TYR A 365 -18.16 -9.43 -9.98
CA TYR A 365 -17.62 -9.11 -8.67
C TYR A 365 -18.18 -10.02 -7.56
N PRO A 366 -17.36 -10.52 -6.63
CA PRO A 366 -15.96 -10.15 -6.36
C PRO A 366 -14.90 -10.96 -7.11
N ASN A 367 -15.29 -11.81 -8.06
CA ASN A 367 -14.36 -12.63 -8.84
C ASN A 367 -13.59 -11.77 -9.85
N THR A 368 -12.36 -12.18 -10.14
CA THR A 368 -11.59 -11.57 -11.23
C THR A 368 -11.98 -12.17 -12.58
N LEU A 369 -11.78 -11.39 -13.64
CA LEU A 369 -11.79 -11.85 -15.03
C LEU A 369 -10.41 -11.58 -15.63
N THR A 370 -9.89 -12.53 -16.40
CA THR A 370 -8.73 -12.22 -17.23
C THR A 370 -9.13 -11.21 -18.30
N ILE A 371 -8.21 -10.38 -18.78
CA ILE A 371 -8.52 -9.44 -19.86
C ILE A 371 -8.95 -10.19 -21.14
N ALA A 372 -8.46 -11.42 -21.36
CA ALA A 372 -8.94 -12.28 -22.43
C ALA A 372 -10.42 -12.71 -22.24
N GLU A 373 -10.83 -13.07 -21.02
CA GLU A 373 -12.24 -13.38 -20.70
C GLU A 373 -13.13 -12.14 -20.85
N LEU A 374 -12.63 -10.97 -20.42
CA LEU A 374 -13.32 -9.70 -20.59
C LEU A 374 -13.55 -9.38 -22.08
N GLU A 375 -12.51 -9.48 -22.91
CA GLU A 375 -12.61 -9.26 -24.36
C GLU A 375 -13.70 -10.15 -24.96
N LYS A 376 -13.72 -11.44 -24.60
CA LYS A 376 -14.74 -12.38 -25.07
C LYS A 376 -16.15 -11.92 -24.68
N LYS A 377 -16.37 -11.55 -23.41
CA LYS A 377 -17.67 -11.07 -22.92
C LYS A 377 -18.11 -9.76 -23.57
N VAL A 378 -17.19 -8.84 -23.83
CA VAL A 378 -17.48 -7.59 -24.55
C VAL A 378 -17.89 -7.90 -25.99
N ARG A 379 -17.18 -8.79 -26.70
CA ARG A 379 -17.53 -9.22 -28.07
C ARG A 379 -18.88 -9.93 -28.15
N GLU A 380 -19.27 -10.68 -27.12
CA GLU A 380 -20.57 -11.36 -27.08
C GLU A 380 -21.74 -10.39 -26.87
N ARG A 381 -21.50 -9.25 -26.20
CA ARG A 381 -22.53 -8.25 -25.88
C ARG A 381 -22.53 -7.04 -26.81
N ASN A 382 -21.51 -6.89 -27.63
CA ASN A 382 -21.35 -5.75 -28.52
C ASN A 382 -21.13 -6.20 -29.97
N ASN A 383 -21.84 -5.59 -30.92
CA ASN A 383 -21.78 -5.89 -32.35
C ASN A 383 -20.69 -5.09 -33.09
N LEU A 384 -19.79 -4.39 -32.38
CA LEU A 384 -18.72 -3.61 -33.01
C LEU A 384 -17.67 -4.52 -33.66
N GLU A 385 -17.32 -4.23 -34.92
CA GLU A 385 -16.29 -4.96 -35.67
C GLU A 385 -14.88 -4.81 -35.04
N ASN A 386 -14.61 -3.66 -34.41
CA ASN A 386 -13.37 -3.37 -33.67
C ASN A 386 -13.72 -2.96 -32.23
N ASN A 387 -13.08 -3.57 -31.25
CA ASN A 387 -13.19 -3.18 -29.83
C ASN A 387 -11.81 -2.77 -29.28
N ASN A 388 -11.80 -1.81 -28.35
CA ASN A 388 -10.59 -1.23 -27.76
C ASN A 388 -10.34 -1.78 -26.35
N VAL A 389 -10.85 -2.99 -26.04
CA VAL A 389 -10.85 -3.58 -24.69
C VAL A 389 -9.47 -3.57 -24.05
N TYR A 390 -8.41 -3.85 -24.82
CA TYR A 390 -7.05 -3.84 -24.31
C TYR A 390 -6.58 -2.44 -23.89
N ALA A 391 -6.81 -1.43 -24.73
CA ALA A 391 -6.45 -0.05 -24.40
C ALA A 391 -7.27 0.46 -23.21
N ASN A 392 -8.57 0.15 -23.19
CA ASN A 392 -9.47 0.49 -22.09
C ASN A 392 -9.09 -0.22 -20.79
N ALA A 393 -8.65 -1.49 -20.83
CA ALA A 393 -8.14 -2.18 -19.66
C ALA A 393 -6.86 -1.54 -19.11
N VAL A 394 -5.92 -1.13 -19.97
CA VAL A 394 -4.72 -0.39 -19.56
C VAL A 394 -5.11 0.95 -18.92
N TYR A 395 -6.02 1.71 -19.55
CA TYR A 395 -6.53 2.96 -19.01
C TYR A 395 -7.13 2.78 -17.60
N LEU A 396 -8.01 1.79 -17.42
CA LEU A 396 -8.63 1.50 -16.12
C LEU A 396 -7.59 1.09 -15.07
N MET A 397 -6.60 0.26 -15.43
CA MET A 397 -5.55 -0.17 -14.50
C MET A 397 -4.61 0.98 -14.11
N TYR A 398 -4.18 1.79 -15.07
CA TYR A 398 -3.26 2.90 -14.80
C TYR A 398 -3.98 3.96 -13.98
N GLY A 399 -5.22 4.32 -14.36
CA GLY A 399 -6.07 5.23 -13.59
C GLY A 399 -6.52 4.69 -12.22
N LYS A 400 -6.08 3.49 -11.81
CA LYS A 400 -6.45 2.85 -10.52
C LYS A 400 -7.96 2.66 -10.36
N LEU A 401 -8.66 2.51 -11.48
CA LEU A 401 -10.10 2.37 -11.53
C LEU A 401 -10.53 0.92 -11.33
N VAL A 402 -9.64 -0.03 -11.59
CA VAL A 402 -9.81 -1.47 -11.34
C VAL A 402 -8.71 -2.00 -10.42
N GLU A 403 -9.03 -3.05 -9.67
CA GLU A 403 -8.01 -3.86 -9.03
C GLU A 403 -7.45 -4.86 -10.05
N ALA A 404 -6.14 -5.08 -10.03
CA ALA A 404 -5.47 -5.95 -10.98
C ALA A 404 -4.49 -6.91 -10.30
N TYR A 405 -4.47 -8.15 -10.76
CA TYR A 405 -3.77 -9.27 -10.15
C TYR A 405 -3.03 -10.09 -11.21
N SER A 406 -1.96 -10.76 -10.80
CA SER A 406 -1.22 -11.72 -11.63
C SER A 406 -1.85 -13.11 -11.68
N ARG A 407 -2.93 -13.33 -10.91
CA ARG A 407 -3.59 -14.63 -10.71
C ARG A 407 -5.10 -14.49 -10.56
N LYS A 408 -5.80 -15.57 -10.91
CA LYS A 408 -7.25 -15.72 -10.79
C LYS A 408 -7.70 -15.77 -9.33
N LEU A 409 -8.64 -14.91 -8.97
CA LEU A 409 -9.31 -14.93 -7.66
C LEU A 409 -10.80 -15.20 -7.85
N THR A 410 -11.28 -16.27 -7.23
CA THR A 410 -12.69 -16.66 -7.31
C THR A 410 -13.20 -17.10 -5.95
N ILE A 411 -14.46 -16.79 -5.71
CA ILE A 411 -15.31 -17.38 -4.68
C ILE A 411 -16.49 -18.05 -5.35
N LYS A 412 -17.08 -19.01 -4.65
CA LYS A 412 -18.38 -19.58 -4.98
C LYS A 412 -19.40 -19.01 -4.01
N LYS A 413 -20.51 -18.47 -4.51
CA LYS A 413 -21.63 -18.04 -3.66
C LYS A 413 -22.31 -19.29 -3.10
N GLU A 414 -22.40 -19.35 -1.78
CA GLU A 414 -23.00 -20.48 -1.06
C GLU A 414 -23.93 -19.97 0.02
N GLU A 415 -25.03 -20.69 0.25
CA GLU A 415 -26.00 -20.34 1.29
C GLU A 415 -25.34 -20.37 2.69
N LYS A 416 -24.41 -21.29 2.91
CA LYS A 416 -23.65 -21.46 4.14
C LYS A 416 -22.17 -21.22 3.85
N ILE A 417 -21.68 -20.00 4.10
CA ILE A 417 -20.26 -19.70 3.92
C ILE A 417 -19.46 -20.08 5.16
N LYS A 418 -18.22 -20.49 4.92
CA LYS A 418 -17.26 -20.84 5.95
C LYS A 418 -16.05 -19.93 5.84
N ILE A 419 -15.81 -19.12 6.86
CA ILE A 419 -14.53 -18.40 6.98
C ILE A 419 -13.41 -19.43 7.12
N ASN A 420 -12.34 -19.25 6.34
CA ASN A 420 -11.15 -20.05 6.46
C ASN A 420 -10.53 -19.84 7.85
N SER A 421 -10.15 -20.93 8.52
CA SER A 421 -9.70 -20.89 9.91
C SER A 421 -8.55 -19.91 10.15
N LYS A 422 -7.68 -19.70 9.15
CA LYS A 422 -6.57 -18.73 9.23
C LYS A 422 -7.02 -17.30 9.51
N TYR A 423 -8.20 -16.91 9.04
CA TYR A 423 -8.76 -15.58 9.28
C TYR A 423 -9.52 -15.49 10.59
N LYS A 424 -9.97 -16.62 11.15
CA LYS A 424 -10.69 -16.60 12.43
C LYS A 424 -9.82 -16.01 13.54
N ASP A 425 -8.57 -16.47 13.64
CA ASP A 425 -7.63 -15.96 14.65
C ASP A 425 -7.21 -14.51 14.35
N TYR A 426 -7.10 -14.15 13.06
CA TYR A 426 -6.87 -12.77 12.64
C TYR A 426 -8.00 -11.82 13.06
N LEU A 427 -9.27 -12.19 12.84
CA LEU A 427 -10.41 -11.41 13.30
C LEU A 427 -10.49 -11.39 14.83
N ASN A 428 -10.24 -12.52 15.51
CA ASN A 428 -10.24 -12.60 16.97
C ASN A 428 -9.21 -11.66 17.61
N TYR A 429 -8.05 -11.45 16.97
CA TYR A 429 -7.07 -10.47 17.44
C TYR A 429 -7.70 -9.08 17.54
N PHE A 430 -8.39 -8.61 16.49
CA PHE A 430 -9.05 -7.31 16.48
C PHE A 430 -10.28 -7.23 17.40
N ILE A 431 -10.99 -8.34 17.61
CA ILE A 431 -12.11 -8.40 18.57
C ILE A 431 -11.60 -8.21 20.01
N THR A 432 -10.48 -8.84 20.35
CA THR A 432 -9.99 -8.93 21.74
C THR A 432 -8.99 -7.84 22.11
N ASN A 433 -8.49 -7.07 21.13
CA ASN A 433 -7.52 -6.01 21.32
C ASN A 433 -8.12 -4.67 20.87
N PRO A 434 -8.65 -3.84 21.78
CA PRO A 434 -9.31 -2.57 21.42
C PRO A 434 -8.36 -1.52 20.84
N ASN A 435 -7.04 -1.66 21.10
CA ASN A 435 -6.00 -0.79 20.57
C ASN A 435 -4.94 -1.62 19.82
N PRO A 436 -5.27 -2.18 18.64
CA PRO A 436 -4.35 -3.05 17.92
C PRO A 436 -3.18 -2.25 17.35
N VAL A 437 -1.96 -2.77 17.52
CA VAL A 437 -0.71 -2.17 16.97
C VAL A 437 -0.47 -2.48 15.49
N ILE A 438 -1.30 -3.34 14.90
CA ILE A 438 -1.35 -3.59 13.46
C ILE A 438 -2.72 -3.17 12.91
N ALA A 439 -2.81 -2.84 11.63
CA ALA A 439 -4.10 -2.59 10.97
C ALA A 439 -4.78 -3.90 10.54
N LEU A 440 -6.11 -3.92 10.58
CA LEU A 440 -6.90 -4.96 9.93
C LEU A 440 -6.84 -4.72 8.43
N ALA A 441 -6.37 -5.71 7.69
CA ALA A 441 -6.24 -5.61 6.25
C ALA A 441 -6.98 -6.72 5.51
N SER A 442 -7.41 -6.40 4.30
CA SER A 442 -7.99 -7.34 3.35
C SER A 442 -6.95 -8.33 2.80
N TYR A 443 -7.41 -9.20 1.88
CA TYR A 443 -6.59 -10.08 1.05
C TYR A 443 -5.25 -9.48 0.64
N GLU A 444 -4.14 -10.13 1.04
CA GLU A 444 -2.76 -9.70 0.76
C GLU A 444 -2.47 -8.22 1.09
N GLY A 445 -3.18 -7.62 2.05
CA GLY A 445 -2.92 -6.25 2.48
C GLY A 445 -3.37 -5.16 1.51
N THR A 446 -4.32 -5.43 0.62
CA THR A 446 -4.76 -4.48 -0.42
C THR A 446 -5.50 -3.25 0.12
N VAL A 447 -6.24 -3.38 1.22
CA VAL A 447 -7.06 -2.34 1.84
C VAL A 447 -6.89 -2.43 3.36
N ASN A 448 -6.66 -1.28 4.01
CA ASN A 448 -6.72 -1.18 5.47
C ASN A 448 -8.12 -0.79 5.92
N TYR A 449 -8.59 -1.43 6.99
CA TYR A 449 -9.80 -1.06 7.70
C TYR A 449 -9.40 -0.36 9.00
N ASP A 450 -9.31 0.97 8.93
CA ASP A 450 -8.87 1.80 10.06
C ASP A 450 -9.87 1.80 11.21
N THR A 451 -11.15 1.62 10.91
CA THR A 451 -12.25 1.47 11.88
C THR A 451 -13.03 0.20 11.60
N PHE A 452 -13.40 -0.51 12.67
CA PHE A 452 -14.24 -1.69 12.60
C PHE A 452 -15.16 -1.72 13.81
N ASN A 453 -16.38 -2.22 13.62
CA ASN A 453 -17.30 -2.45 14.71
C ASN A 453 -17.05 -3.88 15.27
N PRO A 454 -16.70 -4.05 16.57
CA PRO A 454 -16.48 -5.37 17.16
C PRO A 454 -17.65 -6.34 16.95
N ILE A 455 -18.88 -5.83 16.88
CA ILE A 455 -20.07 -6.64 16.59
C ILE A 455 -20.03 -7.18 15.17
N MET A 456 -19.60 -6.38 14.19
CA MET A 456 -19.46 -6.86 12.80
C MET A 456 -18.40 -7.95 12.71
N LEU A 457 -17.25 -7.78 13.38
CA LEU A 457 -16.22 -8.82 13.45
C LEU A 457 -16.76 -10.09 14.13
N PHE A 458 -17.53 -9.94 15.22
CA PHE A 458 -18.18 -11.06 15.89
C PHE A 458 -19.17 -11.79 14.96
N ILE A 459 -20.03 -11.06 14.24
CA ILE A 459 -20.97 -11.62 13.26
C ILE A 459 -20.21 -12.41 12.19
N MET A 460 -19.08 -11.89 11.70
CA MET A 460 -18.22 -12.61 10.76
C MET A 460 -17.81 -13.99 11.31
N THR A 461 -17.45 -14.08 12.59
CA THR A 461 -17.07 -15.37 13.21
C THR A 461 -18.19 -16.42 13.26
N LEU A 462 -19.45 -16.04 13.08
CA LEU A 462 -20.60 -16.95 13.07
C LEU A 462 -20.74 -17.74 11.75
N PHE A 463 -20.08 -17.27 10.68
CA PHE A 463 -20.02 -17.93 9.38
C PHE A 463 -19.02 -19.10 9.37
N ASP A 464 -19.45 -20.25 9.91
CA ASP A 464 -18.63 -21.45 10.08
C ASP A 464 -18.91 -22.58 9.07
N GLY A 465 -19.77 -22.32 8.08
CA GLY A 465 -20.21 -23.28 7.07
C GLY A 465 -21.39 -24.15 7.48
N THR A 466 -21.91 -24.02 8.71
CA THR A 466 -23.05 -24.81 9.19
C THR A 466 -24.37 -24.04 9.18
N ARG A 467 -24.29 -22.71 9.27
CA ARG A 467 -25.40 -21.77 9.43
C ARG A 467 -25.73 -21.03 8.14
N THR A 468 -27.02 -20.81 7.90
CA THR A 468 -27.54 -19.85 6.92
C THR A 468 -27.59 -18.45 7.53
N ASP A 469 -27.80 -17.42 6.70
CA ASP A 469 -28.01 -16.04 7.18
C ASP A 469 -29.22 -15.95 8.12
N LYS A 470 -30.24 -16.78 7.90
CA LYS A 470 -31.42 -16.88 8.77
C LYS A 470 -31.08 -17.49 10.14
N ASP A 471 -30.21 -18.49 10.17
CA ASP A 471 -29.75 -19.09 11.43
C ASP A 471 -28.94 -18.09 12.24
N ILE A 472 -28.06 -17.32 11.59
CA ILE A 472 -27.28 -16.26 12.22
C ILE A 472 -28.18 -15.15 12.76
N LEU A 473 -29.21 -14.74 12.01
CA LEU A 473 -30.21 -13.77 12.45
C LEU A 473 -30.90 -14.23 13.75
N ASN A 474 -31.35 -15.48 13.81
CA ASN A 474 -32.02 -16.00 15.00
C ASN A 474 -31.09 -15.97 16.22
N ILE A 475 -29.83 -16.37 16.06
CA ILE A 475 -28.82 -16.32 17.13
C ILE A 475 -28.60 -14.89 17.63
N LEU A 476 -28.50 -13.91 16.73
CA LEU A 476 -28.27 -12.51 17.10
C LEU A 476 -29.50 -11.90 17.80
N LEU A 477 -30.71 -12.27 17.39
CA LEU A 477 -31.95 -11.85 18.07
C LEU A 477 -32.04 -12.43 19.49
N GLU A 478 -31.66 -13.69 19.68
CA GLU A 478 -31.60 -14.32 21.01
C GLU A 478 -30.56 -13.64 21.90
N LYS A 479 -29.33 -13.44 21.40
CA LYS A 479 -28.25 -12.77 22.14
C LYS A 479 -28.55 -11.32 22.48
N GLU A 480 -29.24 -10.59 21.61
CA GLU A 480 -29.67 -9.21 21.91
C GLU A 480 -30.74 -9.20 23.01
N LYS A 481 -31.70 -10.13 22.95
CA LYS A 481 -32.73 -10.29 23.99
C LYS A 481 -32.13 -10.64 25.36
N GLU A 482 -31.04 -11.41 25.37
CA GLU A 482 -30.30 -11.78 26.58
C GLU A 482 -29.34 -10.67 27.06
N GLY A 483 -29.15 -9.60 26.27
CA GLY A 483 -28.24 -8.50 26.59
C GLY A 483 -26.76 -8.81 26.37
N GLU A 484 -26.44 -9.91 25.68
CA GLU A 484 -25.06 -10.30 25.36
C GLU A 484 -24.47 -9.47 24.20
N VAL A 485 -25.33 -8.96 23.33
CA VAL A 485 -24.95 -8.09 22.19
C VAL A 485 -25.83 -6.85 22.20
N VAL A 486 -25.20 -5.67 22.14
CA VAL A 486 -25.90 -4.38 22.08
C VAL A 486 -25.81 -3.83 20.67
N ILE A 487 -26.93 -3.77 19.95
CA ILE A 487 -26.98 -3.20 18.59
C ILE A 487 -27.67 -1.84 18.70
N THR A 488 -27.00 -0.78 18.24
CA THR A 488 -27.58 0.57 18.22
C THR A 488 -28.54 0.70 17.04
N PHE A 489 -29.70 1.32 17.26
CA PHE A 489 -30.75 1.46 16.25
C PHE A 489 -31.05 2.94 15.98
N GLU A 490 -31.28 3.30 14.72
CA GLU A 490 -31.84 4.61 14.35
C GLU A 490 -33.37 4.61 14.56
N GLU A 491 -33.94 5.76 14.90
CA GLU A 491 -35.39 5.89 15.09
C GLU A 491 -36.14 5.56 13.79
N GLY A 492 -37.00 4.53 13.83
CA GLY A 492 -37.89 4.14 12.72
C GLY A 492 -37.51 2.85 12.00
N SER A 493 -36.33 2.27 12.24
CA SER A 493 -35.93 0.98 11.65
C SER A 493 -36.34 -0.21 12.52
N SER A 494 -36.75 -1.32 11.91
CA SER A 494 -37.00 -2.55 12.66
C SER A 494 -35.68 -3.21 13.10
N LYS A 495 -35.61 -3.71 14.34
CA LYS A 495 -34.40 -4.38 14.86
C LYS A 495 -33.94 -5.53 13.97
N GLU A 496 -34.89 -6.32 13.48
CA GLU A 496 -34.63 -7.46 12.60
C GLU A 496 -33.99 -7.04 11.27
N GLU A 497 -34.43 -5.92 10.70
CA GLU A 497 -33.89 -5.38 9.44
C GLU A 497 -32.46 -4.87 9.59
N ILE A 498 -32.15 -4.19 10.71
CA ILE A 498 -30.78 -3.76 11.01
C ILE A 498 -29.84 -4.96 11.15
N ILE A 499 -30.27 -6.01 11.87
CA ILE A 499 -29.46 -7.23 12.01
C ILE A 499 -29.26 -7.92 10.66
N LYS A 500 -30.31 -8.04 9.83
CA LYS A 500 -30.20 -8.59 8.47
C LYS A 500 -29.20 -7.81 7.63
N ASN A 501 -29.26 -6.47 7.65
CA ASN A 501 -28.32 -5.62 6.92
C ASN A 501 -26.88 -5.83 7.41
N ASN A 502 -26.66 -5.94 8.72
CA ASN A 502 -25.33 -6.21 9.28
C ASN A 502 -24.79 -7.59 8.84
N ILE A 503 -25.64 -8.62 8.79
CA ILE A 503 -25.27 -9.95 8.29
C ILE A 503 -24.88 -9.87 6.81
N GLU A 504 -25.67 -9.16 5.99
CA GLU A 504 -25.39 -8.97 4.57
C GLU A 504 -24.07 -8.23 4.34
N ILE A 505 -23.81 -7.15 5.10
CA ILE A 505 -22.54 -6.42 5.09
C ILE A 505 -21.38 -7.35 5.43
N CYS A 506 -21.50 -8.16 6.49
CA CYS A 506 -20.45 -9.09 6.92
C CYS A 506 -20.19 -10.19 5.88
N ARG A 507 -21.25 -10.77 5.28
CA ARG A 507 -21.14 -11.75 4.20
C ARG A 507 -20.42 -11.15 2.99
N ASN A 508 -20.86 -9.97 2.54
CA ASN A 508 -20.24 -9.26 1.43
C ASN A 508 -18.76 -8.97 1.72
N PHE A 509 -18.42 -8.52 2.94
CA PHE A 509 -17.04 -8.30 3.34
C PHE A 509 -16.18 -9.57 3.26
N ILE A 510 -16.69 -10.69 3.77
CA ILE A 510 -16.00 -11.99 3.71
C ILE A 510 -15.72 -12.39 2.26
N GLU A 511 -16.73 -12.30 1.41
CA GLU A 511 -16.68 -12.68 0.00
C GLU A 511 -15.75 -11.77 -0.82
N ILE A 512 -15.82 -10.45 -0.61
CA ILE A 512 -15.00 -9.45 -1.29
C ILE A 512 -13.52 -9.61 -0.98
N ASN A 513 -13.22 -9.92 0.27
CA ASN A 513 -11.86 -10.07 0.79
C ASN A 513 -11.36 -11.51 0.75
N PHE A 514 -12.09 -12.43 0.09
CA PHE A 514 -11.70 -13.84 -0.05
C PHE A 514 -11.43 -14.55 1.29
N LEU A 515 -12.12 -14.16 2.37
CA LEU A 515 -11.91 -14.75 3.70
C LEU A 515 -12.47 -16.17 3.80
N ASN A 516 -13.31 -16.58 2.84
CA ASN A 516 -13.92 -17.89 2.71
C ASN A 516 -13.28 -18.77 1.61
N LYS A 517 -12.13 -18.35 1.06
CA LYS A 517 -11.40 -19.10 0.04
C LYS A 517 -10.54 -20.23 0.61
#